data_AF-A0A1G9M1W4-F1
#
_entry.id   AF-A0A1G9M1W4-F1
#
_cell.length_a   1.000
_cell.length_b   1.000
_cell.length_c   1.000
_cell.angle_alpha   90.00
_cell.angle_beta   90.00
_cell.angle_gamma   90.00
#
_symmetry.space_group_name_H-M   'P 1'
#
loop_
_entity.id
_entity.type
_entity.pdbx_description
1 polymer ?
#
loop_
_entity_poly.entity_id
_entity_poly.type
_entity_poly.pdbx_seq_one_letter_code
_entity_poly.pdbx_strand_id
1 'polypeptide(L)'
;VRNPVDVFPYGTRPARGCDLDHTEPYRFDGQTRGQTGMHNLGPLSRRSHRAKTHGGWRLTQPEPGVFHWRSPAGYEYLVTATGTTRIGTPPPRPSPWSIEHEPDPWEDPPPSDPTSDQPLQPELIAWAIAQHTLTNAAA
;
A
#
# COMPACT_ATOMS: atom_id res chain seq x y z
N VAL A 1 -18.39 8.58 -8.68
CA VAL A 1 -17.02 8.41 -8.14
C VAL A 1 -17.12 7.40 -7.00
N ARG A 2 -16.37 6.29 -7.04
CA ARG A 2 -16.49 5.23 -6.02
C ARG A 2 -15.96 5.67 -4.66
N ASN A 3 -14.97 6.58 -4.61
CA ASN A 3 -14.38 7.06 -3.37
C ASN A 3 -14.90 8.47 -3.03
N PRO A 4 -15.56 8.68 -1.88
CA PRO A 4 -16.19 9.96 -1.54
C PRO A 4 -15.17 11.04 -1.14
N VAL A 5 -13.94 10.64 -0.81
CA VAL A 5 -12.86 11.49 -0.31
C VAL A 5 -11.54 11.18 -1.01
N ASP A 6 -10.53 12.02 -0.78
CA ASP A 6 -9.13 11.84 -1.16
C ASP A 6 -8.66 10.41 -0.84
N VAL A 7 -8.14 9.70 -1.85
CA VAL A 7 -7.74 8.29 -1.73
C VAL A 7 -6.36 8.09 -1.09
N PHE A 8 -5.72 9.15 -0.62
CA PHE A 8 -4.55 9.04 0.24
C PHE A 8 -4.92 8.41 1.59
N PRO A 9 -4.02 7.65 2.26
CA PRO A 9 -4.30 7.05 3.55
C PRO A 9 -4.83 8.07 4.56
N TYR A 10 -6.00 7.77 5.14
CA TYR A 10 -6.76 8.63 6.06
C TYR A 10 -7.13 10.02 5.51
N GLY A 11 -7.23 10.16 4.19
CA GLY A 11 -7.68 11.37 3.53
C GLY A 11 -9.11 11.76 3.91
N THR A 12 -9.33 13.04 4.21
CA THR A 12 -10.65 13.57 4.62
C THR A 12 -11.21 14.61 3.65
N ARG A 13 -10.42 15.02 2.65
CA ARG A 13 -10.88 16.03 1.68
C ARG A 13 -11.94 15.43 0.76
N PRO A 14 -13.12 16.06 0.61
CA PRO A 14 -14.16 15.56 -0.29
C PRO A 14 -13.66 15.44 -1.74
N ALA A 15 -14.02 14.36 -2.44
CA ALA A 15 -13.58 14.09 -3.80
C ALA A 15 -13.92 15.21 -4.79
N ARG A 16 -15.04 15.93 -4.58
CA ARG A 16 -15.42 17.11 -5.38
C ARG A 16 -14.40 18.25 -5.37
N GLY A 17 -13.51 18.28 -4.36
CA GLY A 17 -12.45 19.27 -4.23
C GLY A 17 -11.06 18.72 -4.60
N CYS A 18 -10.99 17.50 -5.13
CA CYS A 18 -9.78 16.83 -5.55
C CYS A 18 -9.69 16.80 -7.08
N ASP A 19 -8.48 16.63 -7.59
CA ASP A 19 -8.26 16.34 -9.00
C ASP A 19 -8.41 14.82 -9.24
N LEU A 20 -8.78 14.43 -10.46
CA LEU A 20 -8.66 13.03 -10.89
C LEU A 20 -7.22 12.78 -11.29
N ASP A 21 -6.51 12.02 -10.46
CA ASP A 21 -5.09 11.79 -10.60
C ASP A 21 -4.80 10.39 -11.11
N HIS A 22 -3.90 10.30 -12.08
CA HIS A 22 -3.50 9.04 -12.71
C HIS A 22 -2.63 8.20 -11.78
N THR A 23 -3.05 6.99 -11.41
CA THR A 23 -2.23 6.04 -10.62
C THR A 23 -0.89 5.78 -11.31
N GLU A 24 -0.94 5.30 -12.55
CA GLU A 24 0.16 5.21 -13.50
C GLU A 24 0.20 6.48 -14.37
N PRO A 25 1.33 7.23 -14.40
CA PRO A 25 1.43 8.48 -15.14
C PRO A 25 1.09 8.32 -16.62
N TYR A 26 0.41 9.34 -17.17
CA TYR A 26 0.11 9.41 -18.59
C TYR A 26 1.41 9.45 -19.43
N ARG A 27 1.46 8.63 -20.48
CA ARG A 27 2.54 8.53 -21.46
C ARG A 27 2.20 9.32 -22.70
N PHE A 28 3.10 10.21 -23.12
CA PHE A 28 2.96 11.08 -24.29
C PHE A 28 3.50 10.48 -25.59
N ASP A 29 3.51 9.15 -25.69
CA ASP A 29 4.08 8.43 -26.85
C ASP A 29 3.13 8.37 -28.07
N GLY A 30 1.86 8.73 -27.89
CA GLY A 30 0.82 8.68 -28.93
C GLY A 30 0.38 7.26 -29.33
N GLN A 31 0.96 6.22 -28.74
CA GLN A 31 0.67 4.81 -29.04
C GLN A 31 -0.17 4.17 -27.93
N THR A 32 0.08 4.53 -26.68
CA THR A 32 -0.62 3.98 -25.53
C THR A 32 -2.04 4.57 -25.44
N ARG A 33 -3.05 3.74 -25.71
CA ARG A 33 -4.48 4.11 -25.61
C ARG A 33 -5.08 3.67 -24.28
N GLY A 34 -6.22 4.27 -23.91
CA GLY A 34 -6.99 3.85 -22.73
C GLY A 34 -6.41 4.26 -21.37
N GLN A 35 -5.39 5.11 -21.35
CA GLN A 35 -4.65 5.50 -20.13
C GLN A 35 -5.50 6.25 -19.09
N THR A 36 -6.60 6.87 -19.53
CA THR A 36 -7.51 7.66 -18.68
C THR A 36 -8.80 6.89 -18.50
N GLY A 37 -9.00 6.32 -17.31
CA GLY A 37 -10.19 5.56 -16.96
C GLY A 37 -10.22 5.20 -15.48
N MET A 38 -11.33 4.62 -15.01
CA MET A 38 -11.50 4.32 -13.58
C MET A 38 -10.44 3.36 -13.02
N HIS A 39 -9.87 2.51 -13.87
CA HIS A 39 -8.78 1.60 -13.51
C HIS A 39 -7.46 2.31 -13.21
N ASN A 40 -7.34 3.59 -13.58
CA ASN A 40 -6.13 4.37 -13.43
C ASN A 40 -6.38 5.76 -12.81
N LEU A 41 -7.58 6.06 -12.32
CA LEU A 41 -7.90 7.38 -11.77
C LEU A 41 -8.44 7.25 -10.34
N GLY A 42 -7.98 8.16 -9.48
CA GLY A 42 -8.52 8.36 -8.13
C GLY A 42 -8.56 9.84 -7.75
N PRO A 43 -9.50 10.27 -6.88
CA PRO A 43 -9.51 11.63 -6.38
C PRO A 43 -8.32 11.86 -5.44
N LEU A 44 -7.38 12.73 -5.82
CA LEU A 44 -6.26 13.14 -4.98
C LEU A 44 -6.24 14.66 -4.81
N SER A 45 -6.05 15.13 -3.57
CA SER A 45 -5.77 16.54 -3.34
C SER A 45 -4.40 16.92 -3.88
N ARG A 46 -4.17 18.21 -4.15
CA ARG A 46 -2.84 18.71 -4.53
C ARG A 46 -1.74 18.34 -3.54
N ARG A 47 -2.07 18.24 -2.24
CA ARG A 47 -1.11 17.81 -1.21
C ARG A 47 -0.72 16.35 -1.39
N SER A 48 -1.72 15.48 -1.52
CA SER A 48 -1.52 14.05 -1.70
C SER A 48 -0.83 13.72 -3.02
N HIS A 49 -1.19 14.43 -4.11
CA HIS A 49 -0.48 14.37 -5.38
C HIS A 49 1.02 14.66 -5.20
N ARG A 50 1.39 15.74 -4.48
CA ARG A 50 2.81 16.03 -4.23
C ARG A 50 3.50 14.96 -3.39
N ALA A 51 2.81 14.36 -2.42
CA ALA A 51 3.34 13.27 -1.61
C ALA A 51 3.69 12.04 -2.47
N LYS A 52 2.83 11.72 -3.43
CA LYS A 52 3.06 10.67 -4.44
C LYS A 52 4.22 11.02 -5.38
N THR A 53 4.19 12.20 -5.99
CA THR A 53 5.16 12.58 -7.03
C THR A 53 6.56 12.86 -6.47
N HIS A 54 6.65 13.51 -5.31
CA HIS A 54 7.90 14.02 -4.76
C HIS A 54 8.22 13.48 -3.36
N GLY A 55 7.21 13.06 -2.60
CA GLY A 55 7.34 12.67 -1.19
C GLY A 55 7.71 11.21 -0.96
N GLY A 56 8.08 10.46 -2.00
CA GLY A 56 8.50 9.06 -1.88
C GLY A 56 7.38 8.05 -1.64
N TRP A 57 6.12 8.48 -1.62
CA TRP A 57 4.98 7.57 -1.56
C TRP A 57 4.86 6.77 -2.86
N ARG A 58 4.39 5.54 -2.76
CA ARG A 58 4.10 4.69 -3.92
C ARG A 58 2.63 4.33 -3.91
N LEU A 59 2.00 4.37 -5.08
CA LEU A 59 0.60 4.05 -5.28
C LEU A 59 0.49 2.97 -6.36
N THR A 60 -0.30 1.95 -6.08
CA THR A 60 -0.83 1.02 -7.09
C THR A 60 -2.34 0.93 -6.95
N GLN A 61 -3.02 0.52 -8.03
CA GLN A 61 -4.47 0.43 -8.06
C GLN A 61 -4.86 -0.97 -8.56
N PRO A 62 -5.00 -1.96 -7.65
CA PRO A 62 -5.34 -3.33 -8.04
C PRO A 62 -6.67 -3.40 -8.79
N GLU A 63 -7.64 -2.58 -8.38
CA GLU A 63 -8.98 -2.52 -8.97
C GLU A 63 -9.53 -1.09 -8.98
N PRO A 64 -10.50 -0.75 -9.85
CA PRO A 64 -11.18 0.53 -9.82
C PRO A 64 -11.76 0.88 -8.44
N GLY A 65 -11.23 1.93 -7.81
CA GLY A 65 -11.67 2.38 -6.48
C GLY A 65 -10.95 1.75 -5.28
N VAL A 66 -9.99 0.85 -5.53
CA VAL A 66 -9.13 0.22 -4.51
C VAL A 66 -7.69 0.69 -4.72
N PHE A 67 -7.12 1.36 -3.73
CA PHE A 67 -5.81 2.00 -3.82
C PHE A 67 -4.88 1.41 -2.77
N HIS A 68 -3.74 0.89 -3.22
CA HIS A 68 -2.69 0.42 -2.34
C HIS A 68 -1.58 1.47 -2.28
N TRP A 69 -1.29 1.94 -1.07
CA TRP A 69 -0.27 2.94 -0.80
C TRP A 69 0.85 2.35 0.05
N ARG A 70 2.09 2.61 -0.36
CA ARG A 70 3.27 2.38 0.47
C ARG A 70 3.91 3.72 0.83
N SER A 71 4.13 3.91 2.13
CA SER A 71 4.81 5.08 2.65
C SER A 71 6.33 5.00 2.49
N PRO A 72 7.06 6.13 2.51
CA PRO A 72 8.53 6.14 2.52
C PRO A 72 9.13 5.36 3.69
N ALA A 73 8.41 5.28 4.81
CA ALA A 73 8.82 4.55 6.00
C ALA A 73 8.52 3.03 5.92
N GLY A 74 7.90 2.55 4.85
CA GLY A 74 7.63 1.11 4.64
C GLY A 74 6.27 0.62 5.15
N TYR A 75 5.42 1.47 5.68
CA TYR A 75 4.02 1.10 5.99
C TYR A 75 3.20 0.94 4.71
N GLU A 76 2.24 0.01 4.75
CA GLU A 76 1.34 -0.29 3.63
C GLU A 76 -0.13 -0.11 4.04
N TYR A 77 -0.90 0.50 3.13
CA TYR A 77 -2.29 0.88 3.36
C TYR A 77 -3.16 0.53 2.17
N LEU A 78 -4.34 -0.03 2.44
CA LEU A 78 -5.41 -0.21 1.47
C LEU A 78 -6.48 0.87 1.70
N VAL A 79 -6.82 1.61 0.65
CA VAL A 79 -7.82 2.67 0.69
C VAL A 79 -8.95 2.35 -0.29
N THR A 80 -10.18 2.37 0.20
CA THR A 80 -11.39 2.09 -0.59
C THR A 80 -12.46 3.16 -0.33
N ALA A 81 -13.67 2.94 -0.82
CA ALA A 81 -14.80 3.82 -0.54
C ALA A 81 -15.18 3.86 0.95
N THR A 82 -14.87 2.79 1.70
CA THR A 82 -15.28 2.61 3.10
C THR A 82 -14.24 3.10 4.10
N GLY A 83 -13.01 3.37 3.67
CA GLY A 83 -11.97 3.94 4.52
C GLY A 83 -10.57 3.45 4.19
N THR A 84 -9.70 3.54 5.19
CA THR A 84 -8.29 3.13 5.12
C THR A 84 -8.02 1.99 6.09
N THR A 85 -7.43 0.90 5.60
CA THR A 85 -6.93 -0.21 6.41
C THR A 85 -5.41 -0.26 6.29
N ARG A 86 -4.70 -0.29 7.42
CA ARG A 86 -3.25 -0.53 7.42
C ARG A 86 -3.01 -2.04 7.31
N ILE A 87 -2.37 -2.47 6.22
CA ILE A 87 -2.16 -3.89 5.90
C ILE A 87 -0.72 -4.35 6.13
N GLY A 88 0.23 -3.41 6.28
CA GLY A 88 1.63 -3.73 6.52
C GLY A 88 2.33 -2.69 7.38
N THR A 89 3.25 -3.14 8.23
CA THR A 89 4.12 -2.31 9.08
C THR A 89 5.56 -2.71 8.77
N PRO A 90 6.49 -1.75 8.62
CA PRO A 90 7.90 -2.07 8.46
C PRO A 90 8.40 -2.83 9.70
N PRO A 91 9.41 -3.72 9.55
CA PRO A 91 10.03 -4.33 10.72
C PRO A 91 10.57 -3.24 11.66
N PRO A 92 10.59 -3.49 12.98
CA PRO A 92 11.23 -2.56 13.91
C PRO A 92 12.66 -2.32 13.44
N ARG A 93 13.12 -1.07 13.53
CA ARG A 93 14.54 -0.82 13.32
C ARG A 93 15.30 -1.66 14.34
N PRO A 94 16.39 -2.35 13.95
CA PRO A 94 17.22 -3.03 14.92
C PRO A 94 17.61 -2.02 15.99
N SER A 95 17.50 -2.42 17.25
CA SER A 95 17.98 -1.58 18.33
C SER A 95 19.47 -1.35 18.09
N PRO A 96 20.00 -0.14 18.31
CA PRO A 96 21.45 0.07 18.36
C PRO A 96 22.14 -0.86 19.39
N TRP A 97 21.35 -1.37 20.35
CA TRP A 97 21.78 -2.31 21.40
C TRP A 97 21.39 -3.76 21.10
N SER A 98 20.83 -4.05 19.93
CA SER A 98 20.81 -5.40 19.37
C SER A 98 22.22 -5.70 18.89
N ILE A 99 23.15 -5.84 19.83
CA ILE A 99 24.29 -6.72 19.59
C ILE A 99 23.63 -8.05 19.30
N GLU A 100 23.79 -8.57 18.09
CA GLU A 100 23.66 -10.01 17.88
C GLU A 100 24.57 -10.60 18.95
N HIS A 101 23.99 -11.07 20.05
CA HIS A 101 24.74 -11.87 20.99
C HIS A 101 25.27 -12.99 20.11
N GLU A 102 26.56 -12.96 19.78
CA GLU A 102 27.26 -14.20 19.47
C GLU A 102 26.81 -15.14 20.59
N PRO A 103 26.25 -16.32 20.24
CA PRO A 103 25.82 -17.25 21.26
C PRO A 103 26.97 -17.40 22.24
N ASP A 104 26.69 -17.33 23.54
CA ASP A 104 27.70 -17.61 24.54
C ASP A 104 28.35 -18.94 24.12
N PRO A 105 29.69 -19.05 23.99
CA PRO A 105 30.35 -20.26 23.47
C PRO A 105 29.98 -21.55 24.23
N TRP A 106 29.29 -21.41 25.36
CA TRP A 106 28.86 -22.47 26.26
C TRP A 106 27.34 -22.75 26.24
N GLU A 107 26.52 -22.02 25.48
CA GLU A 107 25.09 -22.32 25.31
C GLU A 107 24.85 -23.26 24.11
N ASP A 108 24.11 -24.35 24.34
CA ASP A 108 23.67 -25.25 23.27
C ASP A 108 22.76 -24.50 22.28
N PRO A 109 22.91 -24.70 20.95
CA PRO A 109 22.08 -24.01 19.98
C PRO A 109 20.60 -24.36 20.21
N PRO A 110 19.68 -23.37 20.13
CA PRO A 110 18.26 -23.67 20.20
C PRO A 110 17.89 -24.62 19.06
N PRO A 111 16.92 -25.54 19.29
CA PRO A 111 16.46 -26.42 18.22
C PRO A 111 16.01 -25.55 17.04
N SER A 112 16.47 -25.88 15.83
CA SER A 112 16.09 -25.17 14.61
C SER A 112 14.57 -25.17 14.48
N ASP A 113 13.92 -24.03 14.71
CA ASP A 113 12.50 -23.87 14.44
C ASP A 113 12.34 -23.70 12.93
N PRO A 114 11.75 -24.66 12.21
CA PRO A 114 11.68 -24.65 10.75
C PRO A 114 10.79 -23.53 10.18
N THR A 115 10.17 -22.70 11.05
CA THR A 115 9.16 -21.71 10.66
C THR A 115 9.66 -20.28 10.64
N SER A 116 10.86 -20.00 11.14
CA SER A 116 11.27 -18.62 11.47
C SER A 116 11.80 -17.79 10.29
N ASP A 117 11.95 -18.39 9.10
CA ASP A 117 12.61 -17.77 7.93
C ASP A 117 11.66 -17.61 6.73
N GLN A 118 10.35 -17.63 6.95
CA GLN A 118 9.39 -17.33 5.88
C GLN A 118 9.24 -15.81 5.71
N PRO A 119 9.66 -15.22 4.58
CA PRO A 119 9.30 -13.84 4.28
C PRO A 119 7.77 -13.72 4.25
N LEU A 120 7.22 -12.56 4.63
CA LEU A 120 5.82 -12.23 4.38
C LEU A 120 5.57 -12.38 2.89
N GLN A 121 4.94 -13.48 2.52
CA GLN A 121 4.87 -13.90 1.14
C GLN A 121 3.90 -12.98 0.38
N PRO A 122 4.15 -12.66 -0.90
CA PRO A 122 3.28 -11.81 -1.74
C PRO A 122 1.80 -12.26 -1.77
N GLU A 123 1.52 -13.52 -1.50
CA GLU A 123 0.18 -14.07 -1.33
C GLU A 123 -0.64 -13.46 -0.16
N LEU A 124 -0.03 -12.87 0.88
CA LEU A 124 -0.78 -12.15 1.93
C LEU A 124 -1.38 -10.82 1.43
N ILE A 125 -0.67 -10.12 0.54
CA ILE A 125 -1.18 -8.91 -0.12
C ILE A 125 -2.27 -9.30 -1.12
N ALA A 126 -2.04 -10.35 -1.91
CA ALA A 126 -3.04 -10.89 -2.82
C ALA A 126 -4.29 -11.39 -2.07
N TRP A 127 -4.12 -12.00 -0.90
CA TRP A 127 -5.21 -12.45 -0.04
C TRP A 127 -5.97 -11.30 0.60
N ALA A 128 -5.31 -10.25 1.10
CA ALA A 128 -5.99 -9.05 1.62
C ALA A 128 -6.79 -8.33 0.53
N ILE A 129 -6.27 -8.29 -0.70
CA ILE A 129 -6.98 -7.81 -1.90
C ILE A 129 -8.18 -8.73 -2.21
N ALA A 130 -7.99 -10.05 -2.19
CA ALA A 130 -9.04 -11.04 -2.47
C ALA A 130 -10.13 -11.10 -1.39
N GLN A 131 -9.82 -10.85 -0.11
CA GLN A 131 -10.83 -10.78 0.95
C GLN A 131 -11.74 -9.56 0.80
N HIS A 132 -11.21 -8.44 0.28
CA HIS A 132 -12.01 -7.26 -0.04
C HIS A 132 -12.95 -7.49 -1.23
N THR A 133 -12.56 -8.28 -2.22
CA THR A 133 -13.45 -8.63 -3.34
C THR A 133 -14.57 -9.59 -2.91
N LEU A 134 -14.28 -10.53 -2.02
CA LEU A 134 -15.27 -11.48 -1.50
C LEU A 134 -16.31 -10.85 -0.56
N THR A 135 -15.93 -9.88 0.26
CA THR A 135 -16.85 -9.26 1.24
C THR A 135 -17.85 -8.28 0.59
N ASN A 136 -17.55 -7.75 -0.60
CA ASN A 136 -18.39 -6.78 -1.32
C ASN A 136 -19.18 -7.39 -2.50
N ALA A 137 -19.07 -8.70 -2.76
CA ALA A 137 -19.91 -9.40 -3.72
C ALA A 137 -21.26 -9.88 -3.12
N ALA A 138 -21.45 -9.68 -1.81
CA ALA A 138 -22.62 -10.14 -1.05
C ALA A 138 -23.54 -8.99 -0.54
N ALA A 139 -23.30 -7.75 -0.98
CA ALA A 139 -24.10 -6.56 -0.64
C ALA A 139 -24.48 -5.78 -1.90
#